data_AF-A0A956T1Z9-F1
#
_entry.id   AF-A0A956T1Z9-F1
#
_cell.length_a   1.000
_cell.length_b   1.000
_cell.length_c   1.000
_cell.angle_alpha   90.00
_cell.angle_beta   90.00
_cell.angle_gamma   90.00
#
_symmetry.space_group_name_H-M   'P 1'
#
loop_
_entity.id
_entity.type
_entity.pdbx_description
1 polymer ?
#
loop_
_entity_poly.entity_id
_entity_poly.type
_entity_poly.pdbx_seq_one_letter_code
_entity_poly.pdbx_strand_id
1 'polypeptide(L)'
;MPLQVHSRFMLEVSTPHTGLLRLGLATAYSVAFWTRATEDLAVSEMAQAAEEQQWFGEISSSRVRYVVRQLQKRFPYPTRVLLGFQPRSDTSGDALICHWHLQLHDPLYRDYTSLYLLRCWSGPTTSVTIDETEKWVRTRPSARDWKSNTQRRMASGLMSAATEAGLLGKTGREERELKLPNVQSTNREYLEKLIQLAGVDDADPYLASVGRSVEKSSS
;
A
#
# COMPACT_ATOMS: atom_id res chain seq x y z
N MET A 1 -8.89 -0.17 -37.60
CA MET A 1 -8.19 -1.02 -36.62
C MET A 1 -7.81 -0.16 -35.44
N PRO A 2 -8.35 -0.35 -34.22
CA PRO A 2 -7.88 0.40 -33.08
C PRO A 2 -6.68 -0.34 -32.46
N LEU A 3 -5.57 0.38 -32.35
CA LEU A 3 -4.40 -0.01 -31.57
C LEU A 3 -4.80 -0.03 -30.08
N GLN A 4 -5.20 -1.20 -29.55
CA GLN A 4 -5.24 -1.42 -28.11
C GLN A 4 -3.82 -1.74 -27.60
N VAL A 5 -2.98 -0.72 -27.57
CA VAL A 5 -1.80 -0.75 -26.69
C VAL A 5 -2.34 -0.47 -25.29
N HIS A 6 -2.59 -1.51 -24.51
CA HIS A 6 -2.81 -1.40 -23.08
C HIS A 6 -1.49 -0.95 -22.46
N SER A 7 -1.19 0.35 -22.54
CA SER A 7 -0.03 0.93 -21.87
C SER A 7 -0.23 0.72 -20.37
N ARG A 8 0.48 -0.26 -19.81
CA ARG A 8 0.55 -0.48 -18.36
C ARG A 8 1.34 0.68 -17.77
N PHE A 9 0.64 1.62 -17.17
CA PHE A 9 1.25 2.81 -16.54
C PHE A 9 1.75 2.53 -15.12
N MET A 10 1.38 1.37 -14.58
CA MET A 10 1.84 0.83 -13.32
C MET A 10 2.00 -0.68 -13.47
N LEU A 11 2.90 -1.29 -12.70
CA LEU A 11 3.11 -2.74 -12.69
C LEU A 11 3.03 -3.25 -11.26
N GLU A 12 2.33 -4.37 -11.09
CA GLU A 12 2.37 -5.14 -9.87
C GLU A 12 3.78 -5.70 -9.65
N VAL A 13 4.35 -5.40 -8.50
CA VAL A 13 5.64 -5.96 -8.08
C VAL A 13 5.41 -7.39 -7.59
N SER A 14 6.16 -8.32 -8.16
CA SER A 14 6.14 -9.75 -7.80
C SER A 14 7.34 -10.17 -6.94
N THR A 15 8.47 -9.47 -7.06
CA THR A 15 9.69 -9.80 -6.30
C THR A 15 9.66 -9.16 -4.91
N PRO A 16 9.76 -9.95 -3.83
CA PRO A 16 9.84 -9.41 -2.48
C PRO A 16 11.02 -8.46 -2.27
N HIS A 17 10.81 -7.43 -1.45
CA HIS A 17 11.84 -6.45 -1.12
C HIS A 17 11.62 -5.86 0.28
N THR A 18 12.62 -5.15 0.81
CA THR A 18 12.56 -4.57 2.16
C THR A 18 12.15 -3.10 2.19
N GLY A 19 11.44 -2.61 1.16
CA GLY A 19 11.00 -1.21 1.05
C GLY A 19 10.16 -0.77 2.26
N LEU A 20 9.26 -1.65 2.73
CA LEU A 20 8.39 -1.42 3.88
C LEU A 20 9.16 -1.07 5.17
N LEU A 21 10.40 -1.56 5.35
CA LEU A 21 11.23 -1.25 6.52
C LEU A 21 11.62 0.23 6.62
N ARG A 22 11.51 0.96 5.51
CA ARG A 22 11.93 2.35 5.38
C ARG A 22 10.76 3.27 5.03
N LEU A 23 9.73 2.80 4.33
CA LEU A 23 8.51 3.55 4.07
C LEU A 23 7.31 2.59 4.01
N GLY A 24 6.49 2.61 5.04
CA GLY A 24 5.23 1.87 5.12
C GLY A 24 4.15 2.48 4.23
N LEU A 25 2.94 2.58 4.78
CA LEU A 25 1.82 3.22 4.09
C LEU A 25 2.08 4.73 3.93
N ALA A 26 2.41 5.42 5.03
CA ALA A 26 2.79 6.83 5.04
C ALA A 26 1.76 7.69 4.30
N THR A 27 0.49 7.56 4.68
CA THR A 27 -0.67 8.21 4.07
C THR A 27 -0.45 9.71 4.01
N ALA A 28 -0.02 10.36 5.08
CA ALA A 28 0.23 11.81 5.07
C ALA A 28 1.26 12.22 3.99
N TYR A 29 2.35 11.47 3.82
CA TYR A 29 3.34 11.74 2.78
C TYR A 29 2.81 11.40 1.38
N SER A 30 2.06 10.31 1.25
CA SER A 30 1.45 9.90 0.00
C SER A 30 0.45 10.94 -0.51
N VAL A 31 -0.43 11.45 0.36
CA VAL A 31 -1.37 12.53 0.06
C VAL A 31 -0.64 13.82 -0.30
N ALA A 32 0.35 14.21 0.51
CA ALA A 32 1.17 15.40 0.24
C ALA A 32 1.87 15.33 -1.13
N PHE A 33 2.42 14.16 -1.45
CA PHE A 33 3.11 13.92 -2.72
C PHE A 33 2.15 13.98 -3.89
N TRP A 34 1.05 13.21 -3.87
CA TRP A 34 0.17 13.14 -5.03
C TRP A 34 -0.53 14.48 -5.31
N THR A 35 -0.72 15.31 -4.29
CA THR A 35 -1.43 16.60 -4.41
C THR A 35 -0.55 17.64 -5.08
N ARG A 36 0.77 17.51 -4.92
CA ARG A 36 1.74 18.55 -5.33
C ARG A 36 2.63 18.14 -6.50
N ALA A 37 2.84 16.85 -6.74
CA ALA A 37 3.62 16.36 -7.87
C ALA A 37 2.82 16.41 -9.19
N THR A 38 2.37 17.60 -9.62
CA THR A 38 1.47 17.78 -10.77
C THR A 38 2.13 17.59 -12.14
N GLU A 39 3.42 17.30 -12.17
CA GLU A 39 4.24 17.14 -13.36
C GLU A 39 5.13 15.89 -13.28
N ASP A 40 5.56 15.38 -14.43
CA ASP A 40 6.49 14.24 -14.53
C ASP A 40 7.95 14.72 -14.53
N LEU A 41 8.43 15.12 -13.35
CA LEU A 41 9.78 15.62 -13.16
C LEU A 41 10.77 14.50 -12.80
N ALA A 42 12.06 14.73 -13.06
CA ALA A 42 13.09 13.83 -12.56
C ALA A 42 13.08 13.78 -11.03
N VAL A 43 13.47 12.63 -10.44
CA VAL A 43 13.49 12.42 -8.98
C VAL A 43 14.22 13.55 -8.24
N SER A 44 15.33 14.04 -8.80
CA SER A 44 16.13 15.12 -8.19
C SER A 44 15.40 16.45 -8.16
N GLU A 45 14.76 16.83 -9.26
CA GLU A 45 14.01 18.07 -9.40
C GLU A 45 12.78 18.04 -8.50
N MET A 46 12.06 16.91 -8.49
CA MET A 46 10.90 16.74 -7.63
C MET A 46 11.27 16.72 -6.15
N ALA A 47 12.43 16.16 -5.80
CA ALA A 47 12.92 16.20 -4.42
C ALA A 47 13.33 17.61 -3.99
N GLN A 48 13.92 18.39 -4.88
CA GLN A 48 14.22 19.80 -4.64
C GLN A 48 12.92 20.60 -4.40
N ALA A 49 11.93 20.47 -5.29
CA ALA A 49 10.64 21.12 -5.12
C ALA A 49 9.93 20.71 -3.81
N ALA A 50 9.98 19.42 -3.46
CA ALA A 50 9.40 18.91 -2.23
C ALA A 50 10.09 19.44 -0.96
N GLU A 51 11.39 19.72 -1.03
CA GLU A 51 12.17 20.29 0.06
C GLU A 51 11.89 21.79 0.21
N GLU A 52 11.98 22.56 -0.88
CA GLU A 52 11.73 24.01 -0.90
C GLU A 52 10.31 24.36 -0.43
N GLN A 53 9.33 23.52 -0.78
CA GLN A 53 7.93 23.70 -0.39
C GLN A 53 7.53 22.87 0.85
N GLN A 54 8.50 22.26 1.53
CA GLN A 54 8.30 21.49 2.77
C GLN A 54 7.15 20.46 2.71
N TRP A 55 7.05 19.70 1.61
CA TRP A 55 5.89 18.80 1.38
C TRP A 55 5.66 17.79 2.51
N PHE A 56 6.74 17.34 3.15
CA PHE A 56 6.75 16.28 4.16
C PHE A 56 7.09 16.77 5.57
N GLY A 57 7.06 18.09 5.79
CA GLY A 57 7.49 18.73 7.04
C GLY A 57 9.01 18.71 7.24
N GLU A 58 9.44 18.76 8.50
CA GLU A 58 10.85 18.82 8.88
C GLU A 58 11.52 17.43 8.83
N ILE A 59 11.98 17.05 7.64
CA ILE A 59 12.81 15.86 7.43
C ILE A 59 14.09 16.21 6.68
N SER A 60 15.14 15.39 6.83
CA SER A 60 16.40 15.63 6.14
C SER A 60 16.26 15.54 4.61
N SER A 61 17.07 16.29 3.87
CA SER A 61 17.09 16.25 2.39
C SER A 61 17.32 14.84 1.84
N SER A 62 18.14 14.04 2.53
CA SER A 62 18.36 12.62 2.18
C SER A 62 17.09 11.79 2.33
N ARG A 63 16.26 12.09 3.34
CA ARG A 63 14.96 11.46 3.55
C ARG A 63 13.94 11.94 2.52
N VAL A 64 13.89 13.23 2.18
CA VAL A 64 13.03 13.77 1.11
C VAL A 64 13.30 13.03 -0.21
N ARG A 65 14.58 12.99 -0.64
CA ARG A 65 14.99 12.27 -1.86
C ARG A 65 14.57 10.80 -1.85
N TYR A 66 14.68 10.13 -0.70
CA TYR A 66 14.24 8.76 -0.55
C TYR A 66 12.72 8.63 -0.70
N VAL A 67 11.95 9.47 0.00
CA VAL A 67 10.49 9.46 -0.03
C VAL A 67 9.97 9.73 -1.45
N VAL A 68 10.43 10.81 -2.10
CA VAL A 68 10.05 11.13 -3.49
C VAL A 68 10.31 9.96 -4.44
N ARG A 69 11.49 9.35 -4.37
CA ARG A 69 11.82 8.18 -5.20
C ARG A 69 10.86 7.01 -4.99
N GLN A 70 10.48 6.72 -3.74
CA GLN A 70 9.54 5.64 -3.45
C GLN A 70 8.11 5.99 -3.91
N LEU A 71 7.67 7.23 -3.67
CA LEU A 71 6.32 7.67 -4.00
C LEU A 71 6.11 7.85 -5.51
N GLN A 72 7.13 8.26 -6.28
CA GLN A 72 7.06 8.25 -7.75
C GLN A 72 6.85 6.84 -8.32
N LYS A 73 7.49 5.82 -7.74
CA LYS A 73 7.27 4.42 -8.14
C LYS A 73 5.89 3.92 -7.72
N ARG A 74 5.46 4.25 -6.51
CA ARG A 74 4.15 3.86 -5.96
C ARG A 74 2.99 4.57 -6.64
N PHE A 75 3.19 5.79 -7.12
CA PHE A 75 2.18 6.62 -7.76
C PHE A 75 2.70 7.23 -9.07
N PRO A 76 2.88 6.42 -10.14
CA PRO A 76 3.34 6.91 -11.43
C PRO A 76 2.48 8.05 -11.95
N TYR A 77 3.10 9.08 -12.55
CA TYR A 77 2.37 10.27 -12.99
C TYR A 77 1.21 9.97 -13.95
N PRO A 78 1.36 9.15 -15.02
CA PRO A 78 0.25 8.86 -15.91
C PRO A 78 -0.92 8.18 -15.20
N THR A 79 -0.63 7.26 -14.28
CA THR A 79 -1.62 6.59 -13.44
C THR A 79 -2.36 7.59 -12.54
N ARG A 80 -1.65 8.55 -11.95
CA ARG A 80 -2.26 9.60 -11.11
C ARG A 80 -3.22 10.50 -11.90
N VAL A 81 -2.82 10.90 -13.11
CA VAL A 81 -3.67 11.69 -14.01
C VAL A 81 -4.92 10.91 -14.40
N LEU A 82 -4.77 9.66 -14.83
CA LEU A 82 -5.89 8.82 -15.27
C LEU A 82 -6.86 8.51 -14.14
N LEU A 83 -6.37 8.27 -12.93
CA LEU A 83 -7.20 7.99 -11.75
C LEU A 83 -7.78 9.26 -11.11
N GLY A 84 -7.41 10.46 -11.59
CA GLY A 84 -7.95 11.72 -11.10
C GLY A 84 -7.67 11.94 -9.62
N PHE A 85 -6.43 11.66 -9.17
CA PHE A 85 -6.03 11.75 -7.76
C PHE A 85 -6.39 13.12 -7.16
N GLN A 86 -7.39 13.12 -6.29
CA GLN A 86 -7.76 14.25 -5.44
C GLN A 86 -7.86 13.73 -4.00
N PRO A 87 -7.31 14.46 -3.02
CA PRO A 87 -7.54 14.13 -1.61
C PRO A 87 -9.03 14.00 -1.34
N ARG A 88 -9.42 12.92 -0.67
CA ARG A 88 -10.82 12.72 -0.30
C ARG A 88 -11.18 13.62 0.88
N SER A 89 -12.47 13.91 1.01
CA SER A 89 -12.97 14.63 2.18
C SER A 89 -12.82 13.81 3.48
N ASP A 90 -12.67 12.49 3.37
CA ASP A 90 -12.42 11.57 4.47
C ASP A 90 -11.01 10.95 4.43
N THR A 91 -10.31 11.01 5.55
CA THR A 91 -8.94 10.45 5.67
C THR A 91 -8.89 8.93 5.51
N SER A 92 -10.00 8.25 5.76
CA SER A 92 -10.18 6.81 5.56
C SER A 92 -10.09 6.40 4.09
N GLY A 93 -10.67 7.18 3.17
CA GLY A 93 -10.58 6.90 1.74
C GLY A 93 -9.16 7.03 1.21
N ASP A 94 -8.43 8.06 1.63
CA ASP A 94 -7.03 8.25 1.23
C ASP A 94 -6.12 7.11 1.72
N ALA A 95 -6.37 6.61 2.94
CA ALA A 95 -5.65 5.47 3.49
C ALA A 95 -5.91 4.17 2.70
N LEU A 96 -7.15 3.94 2.25
CA LEU A 96 -7.49 2.79 1.40
C LEU A 96 -6.81 2.86 0.02
N ILE A 97 -6.78 4.05 -0.59
CA ILE A 97 -6.04 4.26 -1.84
C ILE A 97 -4.55 3.95 -1.65
N CYS A 98 -3.94 4.50 -0.59
CA CYS A 98 -2.54 4.21 -0.27
C CYS A 98 -2.33 2.70 -0.03
N HIS A 99 -3.31 2.01 0.56
CA HIS A 99 -3.25 0.59 0.86
C HIS A 99 -3.15 -0.23 -0.43
N TRP A 100 -4.03 0.01 -1.40
CA TRP A 100 -4.02 -0.71 -2.68
C TRP A 100 -2.77 -0.43 -3.50
N HIS A 101 -2.30 0.82 -3.51
CA HIS A 101 -1.03 1.17 -4.15
C HIS A 101 0.18 0.51 -3.47
N LEU A 102 0.16 0.36 -2.14
CA LEU A 102 1.19 -0.39 -1.43
C LEU A 102 1.10 -1.89 -1.72
N GLN A 103 -0.10 -2.48 -1.84
CA GLN A 103 -0.25 -3.88 -2.26
C GLN A 103 0.31 -4.12 -3.67
N LEU A 104 0.12 -3.19 -4.61
CA LEU A 104 0.74 -3.28 -5.93
C LEU A 104 2.27 -3.22 -5.85
N HIS A 105 2.81 -2.36 -4.98
CA HIS A 105 4.25 -2.13 -4.90
C HIS A 105 4.99 -3.13 -4.00
N ASP A 106 4.33 -3.76 -3.04
CA ASP A 106 4.98 -4.64 -2.06
C ASP A 106 4.24 -5.99 -1.94
N PRO A 107 4.77 -7.07 -2.56
CA PRO A 107 4.09 -8.36 -2.55
C PRO A 107 4.01 -8.98 -1.14
N LEU A 108 4.94 -8.65 -0.24
CA LEU A 108 4.87 -9.14 1.13
C LEU A 108 3.72 -8.49 1.90
N TYR A 109 3.51 -7.18 1.71
CA TYR A 109 2.35 -6.48 2.26
C TYR A 109 1.03 -6.96 1.62
N ARG A 110 1.04 -7.23 0.30
CA ARG A 110 -0.10 -7.83 -0.40
C ARG A 110 -0.50 -9.15 0.25
N ASP A 111 0.41 -10.12 0.35
CA ASP A 111 0.16 -11.42 0.99
C ASP A 111 -0.27 -11.29 2.44
N TYR A 112 0.35 -10.38 3.20
CA TYR A 112 0.00 -10.15 4.59
C TYR A 112 -1.46 -9.74 4.73
N THR A 113 -1.91 -8.79 3.91
CA THR A 113 -3.26 -8.22 4.01
C THR A 113 -4.32 -9.11 3.34
N SER A 114 -3.99 -9.79 2.24
CA SER A 114 -4.94 -10.58 1.47
C SER A 114 -5.05 -12.04 1.92
N LEU A 115 -4.00 -12.61 2.51
CA LEU A 115 -3.98 -14.02 2.93
C LEU A 115 -3.94 -14.16 4.44
N TYR A 116 -2.98 -13.51 5.10
CA TYR A 116 -2.80 -13.70 6.55
C TYR A 116 -3.92 -13.02 7.35
N LEU A 117 -4.17 -11.73 7.13
CA LEU A 117 -5.26 -11.02 7.81
C LEU A 117 -6.63 -11.59 7.44
N LEU A 118 -6.84 -11.96 6.18
CA LEU A 118 -8.08 -12.64 5.76
C LEU A 118 -8.30 -13.93 6.53
N ARG A 119 -7.28 -14.79 6.63
CA ARG A 119 -7.39 -16.02 7.42
C ARG A 119 -7.70 -15.73 8.89
N CYS A 120 -7.14 -14.67 9.45
CA CYS A 120 -7.47 -14.25 10.81
C CYS A 120 -8.93 -13.81 10.92
N TRP A 121 -9.44 -12.99 9.99
CA TRP A 121 -10.85 -12.58 9.94
C TRP A 121 -11.84 -13.74 9.79
N SER A 122 -11.50 -14.75 8.98
CA SER A 122 -12.35 -15.93 8.79
C SER A 122 -12.26 -16.96 9.92
N GLY A 123 -11.32 -16.78 10.85
CA GLY A 123 -11.09 -17.67 11.98
C GLY A 123 -11.75 -17.17 13.28
N PRO A 124 -11.48 -17.85 14.41
CA PRO A 124 -11.91 -17.38 15.73
C PRO A 124 -11.08 -16.20 16.26
N THR A 125 -10.07 -15.77 15.52
CA THR A 125 -9.11 -14.75 15.92
C THR A 125 -9.74 -13.35 15.81
N THR A 126 -9.68 -12.56 16.88
CA THR A 126 -10.19 -11.18 16.92
C THR A 126 -9.09 -10.12 16.91
N SER A 127 -7.84 -10.52 17.06
CA SER A 127 -6.67 -9.65 17.14
C SER A 127 -5.43 -10.33 16.54
N VAL A 128 -4.44 -9.53 16.19
CA VAL A 128 -3.15 -10.02 15.67
C VAL A 128 -2.04 -9.50 16.56
N THR A 129 -1.13 -10.39 16.94
CA THR A 129 0.06 -10.03 17.70
C THR A 129 1.30 -9.84 16.82
N ILE A 130 2.28 -9.08 17.32
CA ILE A 130 3.57 -8.92 16.66
C ILE A 130 4.34 -10.24 16.56
N ASP A 131 4.23 -11.11 17.57
CA ASP A 131 4.94 -12.39 17.59
C ASP A 131 4.36 -13.37 16.57
N GLU A 132 3.02 -13.41 16.42
CA GLU A 132 2.37 -14.19 15.37
C GLU A 132 2.69 -13.65 13.97
N THR A 133 2.72 -12.32 13.83
CA THR A 133 3.11 -11.67 12.58
C THR A 133 4.58 -11.97 12.25
N GLU A 134 5.48 -11.91 13.23
CA GLU A 134 6.90 -12.27 13.05
C GLU A 134 7.04 -13.74 12.67
N LYS A 135 6.30 -14.63 13.32
CA LYS A 135 6.25 -16.06 12.97
C LYS A 135 5.78 -16.23 11.53
N TRP A 136 4.75 -15.51 11.09
CA TRP A 136 4.30 -15.53 9.70
C TRP A 136 5.38 -15.02 8.74
N VAL A 137 6.04 -13.90 9.04
CA VAL A 137 7.15 -13.35 8.24
C VAL A 137 8.25 -14.40 8.07
N ARG A 138 8.65 -15.10 9.14
CA ARG A 138 9.67 -16.16 9.09
C ARG A 138 9.34 -17.32 8.14
N THR A 139 8.05 -17.57 7.89
CA THR A 139 7.63 -18.60 6.92
C THR A 139 7.78 -18.17 5.46
N ARG A 140 8.01 -16.87 5.19
CA ARG A 140 8.09 -16.35 3.82
C ARG A 140 9.45 -16.69 3.21
N PRO A 141 9.51 -17.08 1.93
CA PRO A 141 10.78 -17.36 1.25
C PRO A 141 11.78 -16.21 1.34
N SER A 142 11.31 -14.97 1.22
CA SER A 142 12.13 -13.76 1.30
C SER A 142 12.79 -13.53 2.67
N ALA A 143 12.23 -14.11 3.74
CA ALA A 143 12.71 -13.89 5.11
C ALA A 143 13.80 -14.89 5.54
N ARG A 144 14.11 -15.91 4.73
CA ARG A 144 15.07 -16.99 5.07
C ARG A 144 16.47 -16.45 5.39
N ASP A 145 16.91 -15.44 4.63
CA ASP A 145 18.25 -14.85 4.77
C ASP A 145 18.27 -13.62 5.70
N TRP A 146 17.12 -13.24 6.25
CA TRP A 146 17.03 -12.07 7.12
C TRP A 146 17.42 -12.41 8.56
N LYS A 147 18.22 -11.54 9.18
CA LYS A 147 18.47 -11.59 10.63
C LYS A 147 17.16 -11.43 11.40
N SER A 148 17.06 -12.02 12.59
CA SER A 148 15.84 -11.96 13.42
C SER A 148 15.34 -10.53 13.68
N ASN A 149 16.25 -9.57 13.90
CA ASN A 149 15.89 -8.16 14.06
C ASN A 149 15.20 -7.59 12.80
N THR A 150 15.65 -7.97 11.60
CA THR A 150 15.01 -7.56 10.34
C THR A 150 13.61 -8.16 10.20
N GLN A 151 13.44 -9.42 10.59
CA GLN A 151 12.14 -10.10 10.58
C GLN A 151 11.14 -9.41 11.52
N ARG A 152 11.53 -9.12 12.76
CA ARG A 152 10.68 -8.39 13.73
C ARG A 152 10.36 -6.98 13.26
N ARG A 153 11.34 -6.26 12.70
CA ARG A 153 11.10 -4.93 12.10
C ARG A 153 10.14 -4.98 10.92
N MET A 154 10.21 -6.04 10.10
CA MET A 154 9.26 -6.24 9.01
C MET A 154 7.85 -6.48 9.56
N ALA A 155 7.71 -7.36 10.55
CA ALA A 155 6.43 -7.61 11.20
C ALA A 155 5.81 -6.32 11.77
N SER A 156 6.62 -5.50 12.44
CA SER A 156 6.20 -4.21 12.98
C SER A 156 5.78 -3.23 11.86
N GLY A 157 6.51 -3.20 10.75
CA GLY A 157 6.17 -2.41 9.57
C GLY A 157 4.84 -2.84 8.94
N LEU A 158 4.61 -4.15 8.79
CA LEU A 158 3.36 -4.72 8.26
C LEU A 158 2.16 -4.34 9.13
N MET A 159 2.25 -4.57 10.44
CA MET A 159 1.19 -4.18 11.38
C MET A 159 0.94 -2.67 11.34
N SER A 160 1.99 -1.85 11.29
CA SER A 160 1.85 -0.39 11.26
C SER A 160 1.19 0.10 9.98
N ALA A 161 1.57 -0.42 8.83
CA ALA A 161 0.92 -0.10 7.56
C ALA A 161 -0.55 -0.57 7.52
N ALA A 162 -0.86 -1.74 8.09
CA ALA A 162 -2.25 -2.23 8.18
C ALA A 162 -3.11 -1.41 9.16
N THR A 163 -2.55 -0.96 10.28
CA THR A 163 -3.24 -0.01 11.18
C THR A 163 -3.49 1.33 10.51
N GLU A 164 -2.50 1.86 9.77
CA GLU A 164 -2.66 3.12 9.04
C GLU A 164 -3.72 3.00 7.93
N ALA A 165 -3.86 1.82 7.32
CA ALA A 165 -4.89 1.47 6.35
C ALA A 165 -6.28 1.21 6.98
N GLY A 166 -6.40 1.19 8.31
CA GLY A 166 -7.65 0.91 9.01
C GLY A 166 -8.04 -0.59 9.06
N LEU A 167 -7.12 -1.50 8.73
CA LEU A 167 -7.33 -2.96 8.81
C LEU A 167 -7.07 -3.52 10.22
N LEU A 168 -6.36 -2.77 11.04
CA LEU A 168 -6.06 -3.09 12.43
C LEU A 168 -6.38 -1.89 13.33
N GLY A 169 -6.72 -2.16 14.59
CA GLY A 169 -6.92 -1.15 15.61
C GLY A 169 -5.69 -0.27 15.83
N LYS A 170 -5.93 0.98 16.25
CA LYS A 170 -4.88 1.97 16.57
C LYS A 170 -4.28 1.78 17.97
N THR A 171 -4.98 1.06 18.83
CA THR A 171 -4.58 0.76 20.20
C THR A 171 -3.83 -0.57 20.26
N GLY A 172 -2.87 -0.65 21.18
CA GLY A 172 -2.08 -1.86 21.40
C GLY A 172 -0.82 -1.93 20.53
N ARG A 173 0.34 -1.94 21.19
CA ARG A 173 1.64 -1.99 20.51
C ARG A 173 1.96 -3.39 20.01
N GLU A 174 1.74 -4.38 20.86
CA GLU A 174 2.09 -5.79 20.63
C GLU A 174 0.91 -6.61 20.10
N GLU A 175 -0.33 -6.16 20.32
CA GLU A 175 -1.57 -6.80 19.88
C GLU A 175 -2.52 -5.75 19.33
N ARG A 176 -3.18 -6.02 18.19
CA ARG A 176 -4.12 -5.10 17.57
C ARG A 176 -5.37 -5.82 17.13
N GLU A 177 -6.53 -5.25 17.47
CA GLU A 177 -7.82 -5.76 17.04
C GLU A 177 -7.93 -5.76 15.51
N LEU A 178 -8.52 -6.80 14.95
CA LEU A 178 -8.85 -6.87 13.53
C LEU A 178 -10.00 -5.92 13.20
N LYS A 179 -9.88 -5.15 12.12
CA LYS A 179 -10.91 -4.21 11.66
C LYS A 179 -11.23 -4.43 10.19
N LEU A 180 -12.51 -4.41 9.86
CA LEU A 180 -12.96 -4.38 8.47
C LEU A 180 -13.23 -2.93 8.06
N PRO A 181 -12.52 -2.41 7.05
CA PRO A 181 -12.74 -1.04 6.61
C PRO A 181 -14.08 -0.91 5.90
N ASN A 182 -14.74 0.23 6.08
CA ASN A 182 -15.93 0.55 5.30
C ASN A 182 -15.54 1.08 3.92
N VAL A 183 -15.69 0.25 2.89
CA VAL A 183 -15.34 0.62 1.50
C VAL A 183 -16.56 1.22 0.80
N GLN A 184 -16.53 2.56 0.65
CA GLN A 184 -17.50 3.31 -0.15
C GLN A 184 -17.43 2.93 -1.65
N SER A 185 -18.52 3.11 -2.40
CA SER A 185 -18.59 2.80 -3.84
C SER A 185 -17.51 3.53 -4.65
N THR A 186 -17.28 4.81 -4.39
CA THR A 186 -16.26 5.62 -5.07
C THR A 186 -14.82 5.13 -4.79
N ASN A 187 -14.57 4.48 -3.65
CA ASN A 187 -13.29 3.83 -3.37
C ASN A 187 -13.17 2.53 -4.17
N ARG A 188 -14.27 1.80 -4.35
CA ARG A 188 -14.30 0.57 -5.15
C ARG A 188 -14.08 0.83 -6.64
N GLU A 189 -14.75 1.82 -7.22
CA GLU A 189 -14.55 2.24 -8.61
C GLU A 189 -13.09 2.63 -8.87
N TYR A 190 -12.47 3.29 -7.89
CA TYR A 190 -11.05 3.62 -7.94
C TYR A 190 -10.18 2.35 -7.98
N LEU A 191 -10.44 1.37 -7.12
CA LEU A 191 -9.69 0.10 -7.10
C LEU A 191 -9.82 -0.65 -8.43
N GLU A 192 -11.04 -0.77 -8.96
CA GLU A 192 -11.29 -1.46 -10.24
C GLU A 192 -10.47 -0.82 -11.38
N LYS A 193 -10.48 0.52 -11.45
CA LYS A 193 -9.67 1.26 -12.43
C LYS A 193 -8.17 1.10 -12.18
N LEU A 194 -7.73 1.07 -10.92
CA LEU A 194 -6.33 0.86 -10.57
C LEU A 194 -5.83 -0.52 -11.01
N ILE A 195 -6.60 -1.58 -10.75
CA ILE A 195 -6.29 -2.97 -11.18
C ILE A 195 -6.18 -3.03 -12.70
N GLN A 196 -7.12 -2.41 -13.42
CA GLN A 196 -7.10 -2.34 -14.88
C GLN A 196 -5.83 -1.64 -15.40
N LEU A 197 -5.46 -0.48 -14.83
CA LEU A 197 -4.27 0.27 -15.23
C LEU A 197 -2.96 -0.44 -14.89
N ALA A 198 -2.96 -1.22 -13.80
CA ALA A 198 -1.83 -2.05 -13.41
C ALA A 198 -1.70 -3.32 -14.27
N GLY A 199 -2.75 -3.68 -15.02
CA GLY A 199 -2.80 -4.90 -15.83
C GLY A 199 -2.69 -6.16 -14.97
N VAL A 200 -3.29 -6.13 -13.77
CA VAL A 200 -3.35 -7.25 -12.83
C VAL A 200 -4.40 -8.24 -13.31
N ASP A 201 -4.01 -9.51 -13.44
CA ASP A 201 -4.89 -10.58 -13.90
C ASP A 201 -5.80 -11.10 -12.77
N ASP A 202 -5.29 -11.14 -11.53
CA ASP A 202 -6.01 -11.60 -10.34
C ASP A 202 -6.31 -10.44 -9.38
N ALA A 203 -7.57 -10.00 -9.38
CA ALA A 203 -8.08 -8.94 -8.51
C ALA A 203 -8.36 -9.42 -7.07
N ASP A 204 -8.45 -10.73 -6.83
CA ASP A 204 -8.91 -11.29 -5.56
C ASP A 204 -8.07 -10.77 -4.37
N PRO A 205 -6.73 -10.68 -4.43
CA PRO A 205 -5.95 -10.20 -3.30
C PRO A 205 -6.29 -8.78 -2.82
N TYR A 206 -6.71 -7.90 -3.74
CA TYR A 206 -6.99 -6.49 -3.45
C TYR A 206 -8.39 -6.27 -2.88
N LEU A 207 -9.33 -7.13 -3.27
CA LEU A 207 -10.69 -7.13 -2.74
C LEU A 207 -10.75 -7.88 -1.40
N ALA A 208 -10.03 -8.98 -1.29
CA ALA A 208 -9.92 -9.79 -0.09
C ALA A 208 -9.33 -9.01 1.09
N SER A 209 -8.35 -8.14 0.84
CA SER A 209 -7.68 -7.35 1.89
C SER A 209 -8.58 -6.34 2.59
N VAL A 210 -9.76 -6.06 2.03
CA VAL A 210 -10.79 -5.20 2.60
C VAL A 210 -12.07 -5.98 2.95
N GLY A 211 -11.95 -7.31 3.09
CA GLY A 211 -13.01 -8.20 3.58
C GLY A 211 -14.05 -8.60 2.55
N ARG A 212 -13.75 -8.54 1.24
CA ARG A 212 -14.69 -8.96 0.19
C ARG A 212 -14.09 -10.06 -0.69
N SER A 213 -14.79 -11.17 -0.84
CA SER A 213 -14.55 -12.09 -1.96
C SER A 213 -15.14 -11.49 -3.24
N VAL A 214 -14.51 -11.73 -4.39
CA VAL A 214 -15.21 -11.62 -5.67
C VAL A 214 -16.34 -12.62 -5.60
N GLU A 215 -17.60 -12.15 -5.52
CA GLU A 215 -18.71 -12.99 -5.94
C GLU A 215 -18.43 -13.31 -7.40
N LYS A 216 -17.96 -14.54 -7.68
CA LYS A 216 -17.94 -15.06 -9.04
C LYS A 216 -19.38 -14.92 -9.51
N SER A 217 -19.63 -13.98 -10.40
CA SER A 217 -20.88 -13.94 -11.14
C SER A 217 -20.97 -15.26 -11.87
N SER A 218 -21.74 -16.20 -11.31
CA SER A 218 -22.14 -17.42 -11.98
C SER A 218 -22.74 -17.01 -13.31
N SER A 219 -22.01 -17.31 -14.39
CA SER A 219 -22.56 -17.31 -15.75
C SER A 219 -23.52 -18.47 -15.92
#